data_AF-A0AAW2IWX6-F1
#
_entry.id   AF-A0AAW2IWX6-F1
#
_cell.length_a   1.000
_cell.length_b   1.000
_cell.length_c   1.000
_cell.angle_alpha   90.00
_cell.angle_beta   90.00
_cell.angle_gamma   90.00
#
_symmetry.space_group_name_H-M   'P 1'
#
loop_
_entity.id
_entity.type
_entity.pdbx_description
1 polymer ?
#
loop_
_entity_poly.entity_id
_entity_poly.type
_entity_poly.pdbx_seq_one_letter_code
_entity_poly.pdbx_strand_id
1 'polypeptide(L)' 'METNKFNGTNYNDWLRNLRIVLHFENQGYVLDKPLPVILPEGSSPEERLTFEKWHEDNR' A
#
# COMPACT_ATOMS: atom_id res chain seq x y z
N MET A 1 0.55 -7.37 21.40
CA MET A 1 0.03 -6.67 20.21
C MET A 1 0.47 -7.34 18.90
N GLU A 2 0.78 -8.64 18.89
CA GLU A 2 1.10 -9.39 17.66
C GLU A 2 -0.15 -9.74 16.83
N THR A 3 -1.33 -9.67 17.44
CA THR A 3 -2.62 -9.98 16.81
C THR A 3 -2.96 -9.11 15.61
N ASN A 4 -2.38 -7.91 15.53
CA ASN A 4 -2.60 -6.97 14.44
C ASN A 4 -1.57 -7.13 13.30
N LYS A 5 -0.52 -7.93 13.50
CA LYS A 5 0.41 -8.27 12.41
C LYS A 5 -0.17 -9.38 11.57
N PHE A 6 0.11 -9.34 10.27
CA PHE A 6 -0.25 -10.43 9.39
C PHE A 6 0.58 -11.68 9.76
N ASN A 7 -0.10 -12.80 9.98
CA ASN A 7 0.53 -14.08 10.37
C ASN A 7 0.24 -15.21 9.37
N GLY A 8 -0.33 -14.89 8.21
CA GLY A 8 -0.71 -15.85 7.19
C GLY A 8 -2.11 -16.43 7.34
N THR A 9 -2.67 -16.48 8.55
CA THR A 9 -4.01 -17.06 8.81
C THR A 9 -5.07 -16.00 9.13
N ASN A 10 -4.67 -14.79 9.48
CA ASN A 10 -5.55 -13.72 9.94
C ASN A 10 -5.85 -12.65 8.88
N TYR A 11 -5.88 -12.98 7.59
CA TYR A 11 -6.01 -11.99 6.50
C TYR A 11 -7.17 -11.01 6.70
N ASN A 12 -8.37 -11.49 7.04
CA ASN A 12 -9.55 -10.64 7.21
C ASN A 12 -9.42 -9.68 8.40
N ASP A 13 -8.91 -10.15 9.53
CA ASP A 13 -8.72 -9.33 10.73
C ASP A 13 -7.61 -8.31 10.52
N TRP A 14 -6.51 -8.75 9.89
CA TRP A 14 -5.40 -7.88 9.50
C TRP A 14 -5.88 -6.77 8.55
N LEU A 15 -6.60 -7.12 7.48
CA LEU A 15 -7.12 -6.15 6.51
C LEU A 15 -8.12 -5.18 7.16
N ARG A 16 -8.96 -5.66 8.07
CA ARG A 16 -9.89 -4.80 8.83
C ARG A 16 -9.13 -3.80 9.69
N ASN A 17 -8.12 -4.26 10.44
CA ASN A 17 -7.29 -3.39 11.27
C ASN A 17 -6.52 -2.36 10.43
N LEU A 18 -5.97 -2.79 9.28
CA LEU A 18 -5.30 -1.91 8.33
C LEU A 18 -6.24 -0.83 7.81
N ARG A 19 -7.47 -1.20 7.40
CA ARG A 19 -8.49 -0.24 6.95
C ARG A 19 -8.85 0.78 8.03
N ILE A 20 -8.95 0.37 9.29
CA ILE A 20 -9.24 1.28 10.40
C ILE A 20 -8.15 2.35 10.52
N VAL A 21 -6.87 1.95 10.52
CA VAL A 21 -5.74 2.89 10.61
C VAL A 21 -5.69 3.81 9.41
N LEU A 22 -5.80 3.28 8.19
CA LEU A 22 -5.78 4.09 6.98
C LEU A 22 -6.95 5.08 6.90
N HIS A 23 -8.16 4.69 7.32
CA HIS A 23 -9.28 5.63 7.38
C HIS A 23 -9.08 6.70 8.44
N PHE A 24 -8.51 6.36 9.60
CA PHE A 24 -8.16 7.33 10.63
C PHE A 24 -7.15 8.37 10.11
N GLU A 25 -6.21 7.96 9.27
CA GLU A 25 -5.22 8.84 8.64
C GLU A 25 -5.72 9.52 7.34
N ASN A 26 -7.00 9.32 6.97
CA ASN A 26 -7.58 9.80 5.72
C ASN A 26 -6.86 9.29 4.44
N GLN A 27 -6.22 8.13 4.54
CA GLN A 27 -5.49 7.45 3.48
C GLN A 27 -6.19 6.17 2.99
N GLY A 28 -7.41 5.87 3.45
CA GLY A 28 -8.15 4.66 3.04
C GLY A 28 -8.22 4.44 1.52
N TYR A 29 -8.18 5.53 0.74
CA TYR A 29 -8.16 5.48 -0.72
C TYR A 29 -7.02 4.67 -1.33
N VAL A 30 -5.90 4.44 -0.63
CA VAL A 30 -4.74 3.71 -1.17
C VAL A 30 -5.04 2.23 -1.43
N LEU A 31 -6.06 1.66 -0.79
CA LEU A 31 -6.46 0.27 -1.01
C LEU A 31 -7.37 0.09 -2.24
N ASP A 32 -8.11 1.15 -2.60
CA ASP A 32 -9.14 1.08 -3.64
C ASP A 32 -8.68 1.75 -4.95
N LYS A 33 -7.72 2.68 -4.89
CA LYS A 33 -7.25 3.38 -6.09
C LYS A 33 -6.30 2.53 -6.92
N PRO A 34 -6.41 2.59 -8.26
CA PRO A 34 -5.43 1.98 -9.13
C PRO A 34 -4.06 2.63 -8.91
N LEU A 35 -3.02 1.87 -9.25
CA LEU A 35 -1.65 2.33 -9.12
C LEU A 35 -1.45 3.62 -9.91
N PRO A 36 -0.61 4.56 -9.42
CA PRO A 36 -0.27 5.73 -10.21
C PRO A 36 0.35 5.30 -11.53
N VAL A 37 -0.11 5.91 -12.62
CA VAL A 37 0.40 5.64 -13.98
C VAL A 37 1.71 6.41 -14.22
N ILE A 38 1.91 7.51 -13.49
CA ILE A 38 3.02 8.43 -13.69
C ILE A 38 3.53 8.91 -12.32
N LEU A 39 4.85 8.98 -12.18
CA LEU A 39 5.49 9.61 -11.02
C LEU A 39 5.47 11.14 -11.14
N PRO A 40 5.33 11.86 -10.01
CA PRO A 40 5.49 13.30 -9.99
C PRO A 40 6.84 13.77 -10.57
N GLU A 41 6.82 14.94 -11.20
CA GLU A 41 8.06 15.58 -11.64
C GLU A 41 8.91 15.97 -10.43
N GLY A 42 10.17 15.53 -10.40
CA GLY A 42 11.06 15.72 -9.25
C GLY A 42 11.14 14.53 -8.28
N SER A 43 10.48 13.40 -8.57
CA SER A 43 10.69 12.16 -7.80
C SER A 43 12.15 11.73 -7.76
N SER A 44 12.58 11.21 -6.61
CA SER A 44 13.94 10.75 -6.39
C SER A 44 14.26 9.52 -7.25
N PRO A 45 15.54 9.22 -7.51
CA PRO A 45 15.94 7.98 -8.19
C PRO A 45 15.41 6.71 -7.49
N GLU A 46 15.35 6.71 -6.15
CA GLU A 46 14.85 5.59 -5.35
C GLU A 46 13.33 5.43 -5.49
N GLU A 47 12.58 6.53 -5.52
CA GLU A 47 11.14 6.52 -5.79
C GLU A 47 10.85 6.00 -7.20
N ARG A 48 11.69 6.37 -8.17
CA ARG A 48 11.62 5.86 -9.55
C ARG A 48 11.86 4.36 -9.63
N LEU A 49 12.92 3.87 -9.01
CA LEU A 49 13.22 2.43 -8.96
C LEU A 49 12.10 1.64 -8.26
N THR A 50 11.56 2.17 -7.17
CA THR A 50 10.45 1.54 -6.45
C THR A 50 9.22 1.44 -7.34
N PHE A 51 8.87 2.52 -8.04
CA PHE A 51 7.74 2.57 -8.96
C PHE A 51 7.88 1.62 -10.15
N GLU A 52 9.06 1.57 -10.78
CA GLU A 52 9.35 0.67 -11.90
C GLU A 52 9.20 -0.79 -11.49
N LYS A 53 9.84 -1.17 -10.37
CA LYS A 53 9.71 -2.52 -9.82
C LYS A 53 8.25 -2.87 -9.52
N TRP A 54 7.50 -1.92 -8.98
CA TRP A 54 6.10 -2.16 -8.64
C TRP A 54 5.23 -2.34 -9.88
N HIS A 55 5.50 -1.63 -10.98
CA HIS A 55 4.84 -1.88 -12.27
C HIS A 55 5.18 -3.26 -12.84
N GLU A 56 6.42 -3.73 -12.69
CA GLU A 56 6.82 -5.07 -13.11
C GLU A 56 6.11 -6.17 -12.32
N ASP A 57 6.03 -6.04 -10.99
CA ASP A 57 5.40 -7.03 -10.11
C ASP A 57 3.87 -7.15 -10.31
N ASN A 58 3.22 -6.11 -10.86
CA ASN A 58 1.77 -6.05 -11.09
C ASN A 58 1.36 -6.23 -12.56
N ARG A 59 2.29 -6.59 -13.45
CA ARG A 59 2.05 -6.85 -14.88
C ARG A 59 1.63 -8.30 -15.13
#